data_AF-A0A537IBZ8-F1
#
_entry.id   AF-A0A537IBZ8-F1
#
_cell.length_a   1.000
_cell.length_b   1.000
_cell.length_c   1.000
_cell.angle_alpha   90.00
_cell.angle_beta   90.00
_cell.angle_gamma   90.00
#
_symmetry.space_group_name_H-M   'P 1'
#
loop_
_entity.id
_entity.type
_entity.pdbx_description
1 polymer ?
#
loop_
_entity_poly.entity_id
_entity_poly.type
_entity_poly.pdbx_seq_one_letter_code
_entity_poly.pdbx_strand_id
1 'polypeptide(L)'
;MQSFSQTVRQFNDSSKHILDSSSVIVHKDPRVDLLVKKQAQINEVTTRESRKSGKGYRLMIISTIDRDEAIGAKTKIYTYFPELQAYLWHQSPYYKLKAGNFKDRKEAEEYQKKLNLYFPKGVFIMNDIVELKPDKSKDENF
;
A
#
# COMPACT_ATOMS: atom_id res chain seq x y z
N MET A 1 -40.31 -26.40 -29.66
CA MET A 1 -40.70 -27.83 -29.60
C MET A 1 -40.38 -28.41 -30.98
N GLN A 2 -39.45 -29.33 -31.20
CA GLN A 2 -38.83 -30.33 -30.34
C GLN A 2 -37.40 -30.60 -30.86
N SER A 3 -36.47 -30.76 -29.93
CA SER A 3 -35.21 -31.50 -30.13
C SER A 3 -35.52 -32.98 -30.36
N PHE A 4 -34.65 -33.76 -31.02
CA PHE A 4 -34.15 -35.01 -30.45
C PHE A 4 -32.97 -35.59 -31.27
N SER A 5 -31.80 -35.59 -30.61
CA SER A 5 -30.70 -36.56 -30.57
C SER A 5 -30.26 -37.37 -31.81
N GLN A 6 -29.03 -37.11 -32.27
CA GLN A 6 -27.82 -37.99 -32.21
C GLN A 6 -28.03 -39.51 -31.99
N THR A 7 -27.28 -40.48 -32.53
CA THR A 7 -25.97 -40.59 -33.24
C THR A 7 -25.77 -42.09 -33.54
N VAL A 8 -25.19 -42.51 -34.68
CA VAL A 8 -24.24 -43.66 -34.75
C VAL A 8 -23.26 -43.45 -35.93
N ARG A 9 -21.95 -43.43 -35.62
CA ARG A 9 -20.80 -43.53 -36.56
C ARG A 9 -20.61 -45.01 -36.94
N GLN A 10 -20.14 -45.43 -38.12
CA GLN A 10 -18.81 -45.27 -38.72
C GLN A 10 -18.80 -46.23 -39.97
N PHE A 11 -18.21 -45.94 -41.14
CA PHE A 11 -16.82 -46.27 -41.50
C PHE A 11 -16.47 -45.79 -42.93
N ASN A 12 -15.25 -45.24 -43.04
CA ASN A 12 -14.34 -45.00 -44.18
C ASN A 12 -14.66 -45.52 -45.59
N ASP A 13 -14.42 -44.65 -46.59
CA ASP A 13 -13.50 -44.96 -47.70
C ASP A 13 -12.77 -43.69 -48.19
N SER A 14 -11.58 -43.91 -48.74
CA SER A 14 -10.44 -43.00 -48.85
C SER A 14 -10.44 -42.21 -50.15
N SER A 15 -10.12 -40.91 -50.11
CA SER A 15 -9.11 -40.25 -50.98
C SER A 15 -9.17 -38.72 -50.92
N LYS A 16 -7.97 -38.13 -51.03
CA LYS A 16 -7.59 -36.74 -51.30
C LYS A 16 -7.16 -35.88 -50.09
N HIS A 17 -5.85 -35.70 -50.04
CA HIS A 17 -5.10 -34.64 -49.37
C HIS A 17 -5.78 -33.26 -49.46
N ILE A 18 -5.90 -32.57 -48.34
CA ILE A 18 -5.31 -31.23 -48.15
C ILE A 18 -4.75 -31.17 -46.73
N LEU A 19 -3.44 -31.03 -46.63
CA LEU A 19 -2.72 -30.72 -45.40
C LEU A 19 -3.11 -29.30 -44.99
N ASP A 20 -3.84 -29.15 -43.89
CA ASP A 20 -3.95 -27.84 -43.23
C ASP A 20 -3.47 -27.97 -41.78
N SER A 21 -2.28 -28.57 -41.64
CA SER A 21 -1.44 -28.30 -40.48
C SER A 21 -0.64 -27.03 -40.79
N SER A 22 -1.31 -25.88 -40.81
CA SER A 22 -0.62 -24.58 -40.82
C SER A 22 0.13 -24.44 -39.49
N SER A 23 1.32 -25.04 -39.41
CA SER A 23 2.19 -24.97 -38.24
C SER A 23 2.71 -23.55 -38.16
N VAL A 24 2.18 -22.76 -37.23
CA VAL A 24 2.63 -21.40 -36.98
C VAL A 24 3.92 -21.49 -36.15
N ILE A 25 5.07 -21.33 -36.82
CA ILE A 25 6.37 -21.30 -36.17
C ILE A 25 6.58 -19.89 -35.59
N VAL A 26 6.34 -19.73 -34.29
CA VAL A 26 6.51 -18.45 -33.58
C VAL A 26 7.96 -18.29 -33.14
N HIS A 27 8.71 -17.45 -33.84
CA HIS A 27 10.05 -17.03 -33.41
C HIS A 27 9.94 -15.86 -32.43
N LYS A 28 9.96 -16.14 -31.12
CA LYS A 28 10.00 -15.08 -30.10
C LYS A 28 11.36 -14.39 -30.13
N ASP A 29 11.37 -13.06 -30.30
CA ASP A 29 12.57 -12.26 -30.14
C ASP A 29 12.98 -12.26 -28.65
N PRO A 30 14.21 -12.69 -28.29
CA PRO A 30 14.70 -12.71 -26.91
C PRO A 30 14.62 -11.36 -26.18
N ARG A 31 14.56 -10.24 -26.92
CA ARG A 31 14.36 -8.90 -26.34
C ARG A 31 13.00 -8.74 -25.67
N VAL A 32 11.98 -9.48 -26.12
CA VAL A 32 10.64 -9.46 -25.52
C VAL A 32 10.71 -9.99 -24.09
N ASP A 33 11.44 -11.08 -23.85
CA ASP A 33 11.61 -11.65 -22.51
C ASP A 33 12.38 -10.70 -21.57
N LEU A 34 13.36 -9.95 -22.10
CA LEU A 34 14.06 -8.90 -21.36
C LEU A 34 13.12 -7.75 -20.96
N LEU A 35 12.22 -7.34 -21.86
CA LEU A 35 11.23 -6.31 -21.57
C LEU A 35 10.20 -6.76 -20.53
N VAL A 36 9.74 -8.01 -20.61
CA VAL A 36 8.82 -8.57 -19.60
C VAL A 36 9.49 -8.61 -18.22
N LYS A 37 10.76 -9.03 -18.14
CA LYS A 37 11.53 -8.99 -16.88
C LYS A 37 11.70 -7.57 -16.35
N LYS A 38 12.02 -6.61 -17.21
CA LYS A 38 12.16 -5.21 -16.82
C LYS A 38 10.83 -4.63 -16.33
N GLN A 39 9.72 -4.96 -16.98
CA GLN A 39 8.38 -4.55 -16.55
C GLN A 39 8.02 -5.16 -15.20
N ALA A 40 8.33 -6.44 -14.97
CA ALA A 40 8.11 -7.10 -13.68
C ALA A 40 8.90 -6.40 -12.55
N GLN A 41 10.17 -6.06 -12.78
CA GLN A 41 10.99 -5.30 -11.83
C GLN A 41 10.42 -3.90 -11.56
N ILE A 42 10.03 -3.17 -12.60
CA ILE A 42 9.41 -1.84 -12.44
C ILE A 42 8.11 -1.93 -11.64
N ASN A 43 7.28 -2.94 -11.91
CA ASN A 43 6.04 -3.17 -11.18
C ASN A 43 6.30 -3.53 -9.72
N GLU A 44 7.33 -4.34 -9.44
CA GLU A 44 7.73 -4.71 -8.08
C GLU A 44 8.20 -3.50 -7.28
N VAL A 45 9.08 -2.66 -7.85
CA VAL A 45 9.56 -1.44 -7.21
C VAL A 45 8.40 -0.46 -6.98
N THR A 46 7.59 -0.21 -8.01
CA THR A 46 6.45 0.70 -7.91
C THR A 46 5.46 0.23 -6.85
N THR A 47 5.09 -1.05 -6.84
CA THR A 47 4.19 -1.60 -5.81
C THR A 47 4.82 -1.68 -4.42
N ARG A 48 6.14 -1.82 -4.29
CA ARG A 48 6.84 -1.75 -3.00
C ARG A 48 6.81 -0.34 -2.42
N GLU A 49 7.06 0.68 -3.24
CA GLU A 49 6.95 2.09 -2.82
C GLU A 49 5.50 2.45 -2.46
N SER A 50 4.51 2.00 -3.26
CA SER A 50 3.10 2.18 -2.92
C SER A 50 2.70 1.46 -1.62
N ARG A 51 3.35 0.35 -1.27
CA ARG A 51 3.13 -0.38 -0.02
C ARG A 51 3.74 0.32 1.20
N LYS A 52 4.63 1.30 1.03
CA LYS A 52 5.21 2.06 2.16
C LYS A 52 4.19 3.00 2.79
N SER A 53 3.18 3.44 2.05
CA SER A 53 2.14 4.34 2.55
C SER A 53 0.79 3.64 2.53
N GLY A 54 0.06 3.68 3.64
CA GLY A 54 -1.23 3.01 3.77
C GLY A 54 -2.21 3.83 4.60
N LYS A 55 -3.48 3.43 4.57
CA LYS A 55 -4.48 3.97 5.51
C LYS A 55 -4.04 3.64 6.94
N GLY A 56 -4.09 4.63 7.81
CA GLY A 56 -3.79 4.48 9.22
C GLY A 56 -4.21 5.70 10.01
N TYR A 57 -3.50 5.97 11.09
CA TYR A 57 -3.87 6.98 12.07
C TYR A 57 -2.66 7.82 12.49
N ARG A 58 -2.91 9.11 12.71
CA ARG A 58 -1.98 10.04 13.35
C ARG A 58 -2.65 10.73 14.53
N LEU A 59 -1.86 11.18 15.49
CA LEU A 59 -2.35 11.91 16.65
C LEU A 59 -2.20 13.42 16.41
N MET A 60 -3.29 14.19 16.41
CA MET A 60 -3.26 15.65 16.46
C MET A 60 -2.86 16.07 17.87
N ILE A 61 -1.74 16.77 17.98
CA ILE A 61 -1.20 17.24 19.26
C ILE A 61 -1.65 18.67 19.55
N ILE A 62 -1.55 19.56 18.55
CA ILE A 62 -1.96 20.95 18.69
C ILE A 62 -2.34 21.57 17.35
N SER A 63 -3.28 22.50 17.39
CA SER A 63 -3.60 23.45 16.31
C SER A 63 -3.67 24.84 16.94
N THR A 64 -2.69 25.70 16.65
CA THR A 64 -2.53 27.01 17.31
C THR A 64 -2.09 28.08 16.30
N ILE A 65 -2.37 29.35 16.57
CA ILE A 65 -1.85 30.47 15.76
C ILE A 65 -0.43 30.87 16.21
N ASP A 66 -0.02 30.44 17.41
CA ASP A 66 1.29 30.73 17.98
C ASP A 66 2.33 29.72 17.48
N ARG A 67 3.31 30.22 16.74
CA ARG A 67 4.40 29.41 16.18
C ARG A 67 5.27 28.80 17.27
N ASP A 68 5.56 29.54 18.33
CA ASP A 68 6.48 29.11 19.38
C ASP A 68 5.83 28.03 20.25
N GLU A 69 4.53 28.14 20.48
CA GLU A 69 3.76 27.07 21.13
C GLU A 69 3.83 25.76 20.33
N ALA A 70 3.68 25.82 19.00
CA ALA A 70 3.75 24.63 18.14
C ALA A 70 5.17 24.02 18.12
N ILE A 71 6.21 24.84 18.11
CA ILE A 71 7.62 24.38 18.17
C ILE A 71 7.93 23.79 19.55
N GLY A 72 7.45 24.39 20.62
CA GLY A 72 7.58 23.86 21.98
C GLY A 72 6.92 22.48 22.09
N ALA A 73 5.72 22.32 21.53
CA ALA A 73 5.04 21.02 21.48
C ALA A 73 5.84 19.98 20.66
N LYS A 74 6.38 20.38 19.50
CA LYS A 74 7.24 19.50 18.68
C LYS A 74 8.49 19.04 19.45
N THR A 75 9.11 19.95 20.19
CA THR A 75 10.28 19.65 21.02
C THR A 75 9.91 18.66 22.13
N LYS A 76 8.79 18.86 22.83
CA LYS A 76 8.30 17.90 23.84
C LYS A 76 8.11 16.49 23.27
N ILE A 77 7.57 16.36 22.05
CA ILE A 77 7.42 15.04 21.40
C ILE A 77 8.78 14.40 21.22
N TYR A 78 9.76 15.10 20.65
CA TYR A 78 11.09 14.52 20.45
C TYR A 78 11.83 14.19 21.75
N THR A 79 11.57 14.95 22.83
CA THR A 79 12.18 14.68 24.14
C THR A 79 11.57 13.45 24.80
N TYR A 80 10.25 13.32 24.83
CA TYR A 80 9.56 12.29 25.63
C TYR A 80 9.10 11.07 24.83
N PHE A 81 8.98 11.22 23.51
CA PHE A 81 8.52 10.19 22.57
C PHE A 81 9.41 10.17 21.32
N PRO A 82 10.73 9.92 21.47
CA PRO A 82 11.69 9.96 20.35
C PRO A 82 11.37 8.96 19.23
N GLU A 83 10.59 7.92 19.50
CA GLU A 83 10.08 6.96 18.53
C GLU A 83 8.98 7.53 17.62
N LEU A 84 8.33 8.62 18.01
CA LEU A 84 7.25 9.24 17.25
C LEU A 84 7.80 10.34 16.34
N GLN A 85 7.56 10.19 15.04
CA GLN A 85 7.82 11.25 14.07
C GLN A 85 6.77 12.37 14.21
N ALA A 86 7.25 13.62 14.34
CA ALA A 86 6.41 14.81 14.47
C ALA A 86 6.29 15.56 13.13
N TYR A 87 5.06 15.82 12.71
CA TYR A 87 4.69 16.49 11.46
C TYR A 87 4.10 17.85 11.77
N LEU A 88 4.91 18.90 11.64
CA LEU A 88 4.49 20.28 11.79
C LEU A 88 4.27 20.89 10.41
N TRP A 89 3.10 21.47 10.17
CA TRP A 89 2.86 22.25 8.96
C TRP A 89 2.07 23.52 9.29
N HIS A 90 2.18 24.50 8.42
CA HIS A 90 1.45 25.75 8.51
C HIS A 90 0.29 25.73 7.52
N GLN A 91 -0.91 25.97 8.03
CA GLN A 91 -2.13 26.17 7.27
C GLN A 91 -2.79 27.44 7.80
N SER A 92 -2.49 28.58 7.16
CA SER A 92 -2.90 29.91 7.63
C SER A 92 -4.35 29.95 8.11
N PRO A 93 -4.63 30.49 9.31
CA PRO A 93 -3.68 31.15 10.24
C PRO A 93 -2.99 30.20 11.24
N TYR A 94 -3.14 28.88 11.11
CA TYR A 94 -2.76 27.90 12.13
C TYR A 94 -1.48 27.12 11.81
N TYR A 95 -0.69 26.87 12.84
CA TYR A 95 0.31 25.81 12.91
C TYR A 95 -0.34 24.55 13.48
N LYS A 96 -0.21 23.45 12.74
CA LYS A 96 -0.77 22.15 13.12
C LYS A 96 0.35 21.14 13.30
N LEU A 97 0.25 20.37 14.37
CA LEU A 97 1.22 19.35 14.73
C LEU A 97 0.54 18.00 14.88
N LYS A 98 0.95 17.04 14.05
CA LYS A 98 0.60 15.62 14.19
C LYS A 98 1.81 14.82 14.65
N ALA A 99 1.58 13.66 15.26
CA ALA A 99 2.63 12.72 15.64
C ALA A 99 2.28 11.27 15.33
N GLY A 100 3.32 10.50 15.02
CA GLY A 100 3.26 9.05 14.82
C GLY A 100 2.72 8.63 13.46
N ASN A 101 2.85 7.32 13.20
CA ASN A 101 2.30 6.62 12.04
C ASN A 101 1.76 5.28 12.54
N PHE A 102 0.46 5.21 12.84
CA PHE A 102 -0.15 4.04 13.45
C PHE A 102 -0.97 3.27 12.42
N LYS A 103 -0.78 1.95 12.35
CA LYS A 103 -1.61 1.09 11.49
C LYS A 103 -2.98 0.86 12.12
N ASP A 104 -2.96 0.55 13.41
CA ASP A 104 -4.13 0.16 14.16
C ASP A 104 -4.58 1.29 15.09
N ARG A 105 -5.89 1.50 15.15
CA ARG A 105 -6.47 2.55 16.01
C ARG A 105 -6.15 2.31 17.49
N LYS A 106 -6.12 1.03 17.92
CA LYS A 106 -5.80 0.66 19.30
C LYS A 106 -4.40 1.12 19.71
N GLU A 107 -3.41 0.96 18.82
CA GLU A 107 -2.04 1.44 19.05
C GLU A 107 -2.04 2.97 19.22
N ALA A 108 -2.77 3.68 18.35
CA ALA A 108 -2.91 5.14 18.46
C ALA A 108 -3.57 5.55 19.79
N GLU A 109 -4.57 4.82 20.28
CA GLU A 109 -5.25 5.07 21.57
C GLU A 109 -4.31 4.88 22.77
N GLU A 110 -3.41 3.90 22.71
CA GLU A 110 -2.40 3.69 23.76
C GLU A 110 -1.43 4.89 23.84
N TYR A 111 -0.93 5.37 22.70
CA TYR A 111 -0.10 6.57 22.65
C TYR A 111 -0.87 7.84 23.00
N GLN A 112 -2.13 7.95 22.60
CA GLN A 112 -2.99 9.08 22.96
C GLN A 112 -3.08 9.25 24.48
N LYS A 113 -3.29 8.15 25.22
CA LYS A 113 -3.32 8.17 26.70
C LYS A 113 -2.01 8.66 27.30
N LYS A 114 -0.87 8.18 26.78
CA LYS A 114 0.46 8.62 27.24
C LYS A 114 0.70 10.10 26.93
N LEU A 115 0.38 10.55 25.72
CA LEU A 115 0.58 11.93 25.29
C LEU A 115 -0.34 12.91 26.03
N ASN A 116 -1.57 12.52 26.36
CA ASN A 116 -2.48 13.36 27.15
C ASN A 116 -1.91 13.76 28.52
N LEU A 117 -0.98 12.98 29.09
CA LEU A 117 -0.28 13.36 30.33
C LEU A 117 0.64 14.58 30.14
N TYR A 118 1.14 14.81 28.93
CA TYR A 118 2.06 15.92 28.60
C TYR A 118 1.38 17.09 27.88
N PHE A 119 0.22 16.84 27.26
CA PHE A 119 -0.54 17.80 26.46
C PHE A 119 -1.95 18.00 27.04
N PRO A 120 -2.13 18.93 27.99
CA PRO A 120 -3.40 19.09 28.73
C PRO A 120 -4.56 19.59 27.85
N LYS A 121 -4.27 20.20 26.69
CA LYS A 121 -5.29 20.61 25.71
C LYS A 121 -5.94 19.42 24.98
N GLY A 122 -5.44 18.21 25.22
CA GLY A 122 -5.94 16.97 24.64
C GLY A 122 -5.30 16.63 23.30
N VAL A 123 -5.20 15.33 23.05
CA VAL A 123 -4.67 14.72 21.82
C VAL A 123 -5.78 13.97 21.12
N PHE A 124 -5.91 14.15 19.80
CA PHE A 124 -7.00 13.56 19.00
C PHE A 124 -6.48 12.56 17.97
N ILE A 125 -7.18 11.44 17.80
CA ILE A 125 -6.87 10.47 16.75
C ILE A 125 -7.48 10.92 15.44
N MET A 126 -6.70 10.91 14.36
CA MET A 126 -7.17 11.23 13.01
C MET A 126 -6.82 10.12 12.04
N ASN A 127 -7.77 9.82 11.15
CA ASN A 127 -7.52 8.98 9.99
C ASN A 127 -6.57 9.72 9.03
N ASP A 128 -5.53 9.05 8.56
CA ASP A 128 -4.53 9.64 7.66
C ASP A 128 -3.92 8.57 6.75
N ILE A 129 -3.16 9.00 5.74
CA ILE A 129 -2.24 8.14 5.01
C ILE A 129 -0.88 8.24 5.70
N VAL A 130 -0.43 7.10 6.22
CA VAL A 130 0.78 7.02 7.05
C VAL A 130 1.80 6.08 6.43
N GLU A 131 3.07 6.34 6.73
CA GLU A 131 4.15 5.46 6.32
C GLU A 131 4.21 4.26 7.27
N LEU A 132 3.86 3.09 6.76
CA LEU A 132 3.87 1.84 7.50
C LEU A 132 5.17 1.11 7.19
N LYS A 133 5.94 0.81 8.23
CA LYS A 133 7.09 -0.10 8.08
C LYS A 133 6.53 -1.50 7.73
N PRO A 134 7.10 -2.19 6.74
CA PRO A 134 6.69 -3.56 6.44
C PRO A 134 6.91 -4.43 7.67
N ASP A 135 5.87 -5.13 8.07
CA ASP A 135 5.92 -6.09 9.17
C ASP A 135 6.84 -7.25 8.75
N LYS A 136 7.99 -7.40 9.42
CA LYS A 136 9.00 -8.42 9.10
C LYS A 136 8.52 -9.84 9.40
N SER A 137 7.32 -10.04 9.94
CA SER A 137 6.83 -11.34 10.41
C SER A 137 6.31 -12.28 9.31
N LYS A 138 6.26 -11.87 8.03
CA LYS A 138 5.67 -12.69 6.95
C LYS A 138 6.65 -13.29 5.94
N ASP A 139 7.95 -13.11 6.13
CA ASP A 139 8.96 -13.55 5.16
C ASP A 139 9.66 -14.88 5.53
N GLU A 140 9.26 -15.56 6.62
CA GLU A 140 9.90 -16.82 7.08
C GLU A 140 9.25 -18.12 6.57
N ASN A 141 8.26 -18.06 5.67
CA ASN A 141 7.64 -19.27 5.10
C ASN A 141 7.54 -19.19 3.58
N PHE A 142 8.69 -19.30 2.89
CA PHE A 142 8.75 -19.67 1.46
C PHE A 142 10.02 -20.46 1.16
#